data_AF-A0A4V1Q2K4-F1
#
_entry.id   AF-A0A4V1Q2K4-F1
#
_cell.length_a   1.000
_cell.length_b   1.000
_cell.length_c   1.000
_cell.angle_alpha   90.00
_cell.angle_beta   90.00
_cell.angle_gamma   90.00
#
_symmetry.space_group_name_H-M   'P 1'
#
loop_
_entity.id
_entity.type
_entity.pdbx_description
1 polymer ?
#
loop_
_entity_poly.entity_id
_entity_poly.type
_entity_poly.pdbx_seq_one_letter_code
_entity_poly.pdbx_strand_id
1 'polypeptide(L)'
;MFTTRFLHVLLLSSLAVAWVELDPSLIPPVPEQLEVYSLGDPAFLPHEWLEGVIGNVANGVKFTKRDDDSSKVYAYNGDELVGFVDKKTGETRVYPNYANIPAAKNPIDIKHALKIFEHGKEGFPADDTHLELIKGASLVGSTLQDTPDNGNLSRRWNDEEPESTFLTHGILQRRIEAANGQKFLFCGPGSQANFGVGPDNKIFSLSYRWKAAKKSGKKVKARPAEKVAQAIKKAMEGKRRVKVKRVDTCYYDSGVKFVQPAYRVLAESLPEDDTGNNATGRNQILRFFPIGDELVENVFPEGPSSEEQPPVEPKDNKHTQSVRSLKPNYFEARASLYERVIKPTVTVGRYVTRNDSDQAAFLENANGFWGNLASSTSLVNFVNSQYYWAYPWLYGSSALSFVNSVNVALTESHGTNHLFSTWKNSGSFETVNIPSTLPSDGYGPGPSNLGQLAYWLINACEVIPTRIDFASDPAPLRRAFDPWWPVFRGGLHAVLGWRTSPYFSDNVAVNTATAMAQGRPVASAWLDEAHNDPVYANRPTYIGHVTGVEQPIGRPAVIYPCGRGSDKVWQVENLGRPTCLEMRYYNND
;
A
#
# COMPACT_ATOMS: atom_id res chain seq x y z
N MET A 1 42.57 -54.22 -3.17
CA MET A 1 41.19 -53.96 -2.71
C MET A 1 41.22 -52.87 -1.64
N PHE A 2 41.20 -51.61 -2.07
CA PHE A 2 41.00 -50.45 -1.21
C PHE A 2 40.32 -49.42 -2.11
N THR A 3 39.05 -49.08 -1.84
CA THR A 3 38.34 -47.83 -2.20
C THR A 3 36.83 -48.08 -2.32
N THR A 4 36.10 -48.02 -1.20
CA THR A 4 34.63 -47.84 -1.22
C THR A 4 34.05 -47.27 0.07
N ARG A 5 34.87 -46.73 0.98
CA ARG A 5 34.37 -46.11 2.24
C ARG A 5 34.55 -44.60 2.34
N PHE A 6 35.14 -43.95 1.33
CA PHE A 6 35.26 -42.48 1.31
C PHE A 6 34.11 -41.75 0.60
N LEU A 7 33.21 -42.48 -0.08
CA LEU A 7 32.12 -41.88 -0.86
C LEU A 7 30.81 -41.65 -0.08
N HIS A 8 30.70 -42.12 1.16
CA HIS A 8 29.47 -41.95 1.97
C HIS A 8 29.53 -40.77 2.96
N VAL A 9 30.67 -40.08 3.08
CA VAL A 9 30.79 -38.86 3.90
C VAL A 9 30.57 -37.58 3.07
N LEU A 10 30.63 -37.67 1.72
CA LEU A 10 30.39 -36.54 0.80
C LEU A 10 28.94 -36.43 0.30
N LEU A 11 28.03 -37.29 0.75
CA LEU A 11 26.60 -37.26 0.39
C LEU A 11 25.70 -36.65 1.50
N LEU A 12 26.31 -36.08 2.54
CA LEU A 12 25.63 -35.32 3.61
C LEU A 12 25.67 -33.80 3.42
N SER A 13 26.19 -33.29 2.30
CA SER A 13 26.43 -31.86 2.07
C SER A 13 25.44 -31.17 1.11
N SER A 14 24.18 -31.61 1.05
CA SER A 14 23.14 -30.93 0.26
C SER A 14 21.82 -30.72 0.98
N LEU A 15 21.83 -30.66 2.32
CA LEU A 15 20.84 -29.83 3.00
C LEU A 15 21.36 -28.40 2.90
N ALA A 16 20.88 -27.65 1.90
CA ALA A 16 21.01 -26.20 1.89
C ALA A 16 20.23 -25.68 3.11
N VAL A 17 20.89 -25.67 4.27
CA VAL A 17 20.38 -25.02 5.47
C VAL A 17 20.28 -23.55 5.10
N ALA A 18 19.08 -22.97 5.21
CA ALA A 18 18.91 -21.53 5.03
C ALA A 18 19.97 -20.79 5.84
N TRP A 19 20.71 -19.92 5.17
CA TRP A 19 21.77 -19.17 5.81
C TRP A 19 21.37 -17.69 5.86
N VAL A 20 21.30 -17.17 7.08
CA VAL A 20 21.05 -15.74 7.30
C VAL A 20 22.41 -15.02 7.35
N GLU A 21 22.69 -14.25 6.31
CA GLU A 21 23.77 -13.30 6.27
C GLU A 21 23.44 -12.09 7.13
N LEU A 22 24.05 -12.05 8.30
CA LEU A 22 24.03 -10.90 9.17
C LEU A 22 25.44 -10.66 9.70
N ASP A 23 26.01 -9.53 9.30
CA ASP A 23 27.19 -8.96 9.93
C ASP A 23 26.77 -8.35 11.28
N PRO A 24 27.28 -8.84 12.42
CA PRO A 24 26.97 -8.28 13.73
C PRO A 24 27.33 -6.80 13.86
N SER A 25 28.26 -6.27 13.04
CA SER A 25 28.62 -4.85 13.03
C SER A 25 27.46 -3.94 12.60
N LEU A 26 26.46 -4.48 11.89
CA LEU A 26 25.25 -3.75 11.53
C LEU A 26 24.35 -3.45 12.73
N ILE A 27 24.52 -4.16 13.85
CA ILE A 27 23.71 -3.97 15.05
C ILE A 27 24.27 -2.77 15.82
N PRO A 28 23.53 -1.65 15.89
CA PRO A 28 24.06 -0.44 16.51
C PRO A 28 24.28 -0.68 18.02
N PRO A 29 25.42 -0.24 18.57
CA PRO A 29 25.66 -0.32 19.99
C PRO A 29 24.68 0.60 20.72
N VAL A 30 24.08 0.08 21.79
CA VAL A 30 23.21 0.84 22.69
C VAL A 30 23.91 0.88 24.06
N PRO A 31 24.70 1.93 24.33
CA PRO A 31 25.66 1.93 25.44
C PRO A 31 25.01 2.12 26.82
N GLU A 32 23.77 2.60 26.87
CA GLU A 32 23.03 2.87 28.10
C GLU A 32 21.68 2.16 28.14
N GLN A 33 21.09 2.09 29.34
CA GLN A 33 19.73 1.58 29.48
C GLN A 33 18.74 2.59 28.91
N LEU A 34 17.83 2.12 28.07
CA LEU A 34 16.83 2.95 27.43
C LEU A 34 15.52 2.95 28.23
N GLU A 35 14.92 4.12 28.40
CA GLU A 35 13.67 4.29 29.13
C GLU A 35 12.49 3.62 28.41
N VAL A 36 11.49 3.16 29.14
CA VAL A 36 10.19 2.73 28.59
C VAL A 36 9.16 3.80 28.88
N TYR A 37 8.26 4.04 27.93
CA TYR A 37 7.21 5.02 28.11
C TYR A 37 5.86 4.32 28.25
N SER A 38 5.08 4.71 29.25
CA SER A 38 3.67 4.34 29.36
C SER A 38 2.82 5.28 28.52
N LEU A 39 1.85 4.74 27.80
CA LEU A 39 0.86 5.51 27.05
C LEU A 39 -0.33 5.86 27.94
N GLY A 40 -0.71 7.14 27.92
CA GLY A 40 -1.93 7.62 28.58
C GLY A 40 -3.20 7.37 27.75
N ASP A 41 -4.24 8.11 28.10
CA ASP A 41 -5.51 8.08 27.38
C ASP A 41 -5.37 8.62 25.94
N PRO A 42 -6.24 8.18 25.01
CA PRO A 42 -6.32 8.76 23.68
C PRO A 42 -6.52 10.28 23.72
N ALA A 43 -5.76 10.98 22.90
CA ALA A 43 -5.96 12.39 22.61
C ALA A 43 -6.91 12.56 21.42
N PHE A 44 -7.52 13.75 21.34
CA PHE A 44 -8.49 14.08 20.31
C PHE A 44 -8.18 15.46 19.75
N LEU A 45 -8.38 15.63 18.45
CA LEU A 45 -8.30 16.95 17.85
C LEU A 45 -9.56 17.77 18.20
N PRO A 46 -9.44 19.09 18.40
CA PRO A 46 -10.58 19.96 18.64
C PRO A 46 -11.64 19.81 17.54
N HIS A 47 -12.91 19.78 17.93
CA HIS A 47 -14.01 19.54 17.00
C HIS A 47 -14.06 20.57 15.87
N GLU A 48 -13.82 21.85 16.20
CA GLU A 48 -13.78 22.95 15.23
C GLU A 48 -12.72 22.74 14.15
N TRP A 49 -11.60 22.11 14.49
CA TRP A 49 -10.55 21.80 13.52
C TRP A 49 -11.00 20.68 12.60
N LEU A 50 -11.61 19.64 13.15
CA LEU A 50 -12.15 18.54 12.36
C LEU A 50 -13.24 19.01 11.40
N GLU A 51 -14.12 19.92 11.83
CA GLU A 51 -15.10 20.57 10.95
C GLU A 51 -14.41 21.41 9.86
N GLY A 52 -13.34 22.13 10.18
CA GLY A 52 -12.54 22.88 9.20
C GLY A 52 -11.90 21.97 8.14
N VAL A 53 -11.29 20.86 8.55
CA VAL A 53 -10.68 19.88 7.63
C VAL A 53 -11.75 19.22 6.76
N ILE A 54 -12.85 18.75 7.36
CA ILE A 54 -13.97 18.16 6.59
C ILE A 54 -14.58 19.17 5.63
N GLY A 55 -14.73 20.44 6.03
CA GLY A 55 -15.26 21.49 5.17
C GLY A 55 -14.41 21.74 3.91
N ASN A 56 -13.10 21.49 3.98
CA ASN A 56 -12.22 21.54 2.79
C ASN A 56 -12.41 20.35 1.86
N VAL A 57 -12.83 19.19 2.39
CA VAL A 57 -13.05 17.96 1.63
C VAL A 57 -14.45 17.91 1.02
N ALA A 58 -15.46 18.20 1.83
CA ALA A 58 -16.87 18.14 1.45
C ALA A 58 -17.64 19.23 2.20
N ASN A 59 -18.04 20.27 1.45
CA ASN A 59 -18.72 21.42 2.02
C ASN A 59 -20.07 21.04 2.66
N GLY A 60 -20.33 21.53 3.87
CA GLY A 60 -21.57 21.29 4.61
C GLY A 60 -21.68 19.92 5.28
N VAL A 61 -20.69 19.03 5.13
CA VAL A 61 -20.65 17.73 5.81
C VAL A 61 -20.27 17.91 7.28
N LYS A 62 -20.91 17.12 8.16
CA LYS A 62 -20.66 17.10 9.60
C LYS A 62 -20.49 15.69 10.11
N PHE A 63 -19.79 15.56 11.23
CA PHE A 63 -19.68 14.31 11.96
C PHE A 63 -21.00 13.98 12.66
N THR A 64 -21.53 12.79 12.40
CA THR A 64 -22.78 12.28 12.95
C THR A 64 -22.56 10.91 13.57
N LYS A 65 -23.18 10.66 14.72
CA LYS A 65 -23.17 9.34 15.34
C LYS A 65 -24.16 8.46 14.59
N ARG A 66 -23.78 7.22 14.27
CA ARG A 66 -24.72 6.22 13.76
C ARG A 66 -25.54 5.65 14.91
N ASP A 67 -26.70 5.10 14.58
CA ASP A 67 -27.53 4.32 15.51
C ASP A 67 -26.97 2.90 15.73
N ASP A 68 -25.68 2.70 15.47
CA ASP A 68 -24.95 1.51 15.89
C ASP A 68 -24.34 1.78 17.27
N ASP A 69 -24.16 0.73 18.08
CA ASP A 69 -23.43 0.83 19.36
C ASP A 69 -21.92 1.08 19.15
N SER A 70 -21.51 1.58 17.98
CA SER A 70 -20.12 1.87 17.69
C SER A 70 -19.63 3.07 18.50
N SER A 71 -18.35 3.03 18.86
CA SER A 71 -17.63 4.19 19.40
C SER A 71 -17.35 5.25 18.34
N LYS A 72 -17.72 5.00 17.08
CA LYS A 72 -17.32 5.82 15.93
C LYS A 72 -18.38 6.87 15.61
N VAL A 73 -17.89 8.04 15.24
CA VAL A 73 -18.68 9.12 14.65
C VAL A 73 -18.17 9.32 13.23
N TYR A 74 -19.07 9.43 12.28
CA TYR A 74 -18.74 9.39 10.86
C TYR A 74 -19.21 10.66 10.15
N ALA A 75 -18.48 11.07 9.13
CA ALA A 75 -18.84 12.14 8.21
C ALA A 75 -19.07 11.53 6.82
N TYR A 76 -20.25 11.76 6.24
CA TYR A 76 -20.64 11.26 4.92
C TYR A 76 -20.94 12.41 3.96
N ASN A 77 -20.44 12.30 2.73
CA ASN A 77 -20.88 13.10 1.59
C ASN A 77 -21.74 12.22 0.68
N GLY A 78 -23.06 12.26 0.87
CA GLY A 78 -23.95 11.26 0.28
C GLY A 78 -23.66 9.87 0.86
N ASP A 79 -23.22 8.95 0.00
CA ASP A 79 -22.79 7.58 0.36
C ASP A 79 -21.26 7.44 0.49
N GLU A 80 -20.49 8.51 0.30
CA GLU A 80 -19.04 8.51 0.50
C GLU A 80 -18.66 8.73 1.96
N LEU A 81 -17.89 7.82 2.55
CA LEU A 81 -17.22 8.08 3.81
C LEU A 81 -16.09 9.09 3.60
N VAL A 82 -16.26 10.32 4.11
CA VAL A 82 -15.23 11.37 4.03
C VAL A 82 -14.44 11.54 5.33
N GLY A 83 -14.86 10.90 6.42
CA GLY A 83 -14.04 10.82 7.63
C GLY A 83 -14.72 10.12 8.80
N PHE A 84 -13.94 9.77 9.81
CA PHE A 84 -14.46 9.27 11.08
C PHE A 84 -13.59 9.68 12.27
N VAL A 85 -14.19 9.61 13.46
CA VAL A 85 -13.53 9.71 14.77
C VAL A 85 -13.97 8.52 15.62
N ASP A 86 -13.02 7.71 16.08
CA ASP A 86 -13.27 6.65 17.06
C ASP A 86 -13.04 7.17 18.48
N LYS A 87 -14.14 7.35 19.23
CA LYS A 87 -14.12 7.89 20.59
C LYS A 87 -13.42 6.99 21.61
N LYS A 88 -13.18 5.72 21.28
CA LYS A 88 -12.48 4.78 22.17
C LYS A 88 -10.98 4.80 21.95
N THR A 89 -10.53 4.94 20.71
CA THR A 89 -9.11 4.82 20.36
C THR A 89 -8.43 6.16 20.09
N GLY A 90 -9.22 7.23 19.87
CA GLY A 90 -8.72 8.52 19.40
C GLY A 90 -8.41 8.55 17.91
N GLU A 91 -8.55 7.42 17.20
CA GLU A 91 -8.27 7.37 15.77
C GLU A 91 -9.23 8.28 15.02
N THR A 92 -8.65 9.20 14.25
CA THR A 92 -9.36 10.17 13.44
C THR A 92 -8.80 10.14 12.04
N ARG A 93 -9.68 10.01 11.06
CA ARG A 93 -9.33 9.99 9.64
C ARG A 93 -10.22 10.96 8.88
N VAL A 94 -9.64 11.72 7.96
CA VAL A 94 -10.36 12.49 6.95
C VAL A 94 -9.82 12.12 5.59
N TYR A 95 -10.73 11.74 4.71
CA TYR A 95 -10.46 11.09 3.45
C TYR A 95 -10.88 12.01 2.30
N PRO A 96 -9.95 12.79 1.73
CA PRO A 96 -10.28 13.52 0.53
C PRO A 96 -10.36 12.57 -0.65
N ASN A 97 -11.22 12.93 -1.59
CA ASN A 97 -11.13 12.40 -2.93
C ASN A 97 -9.99 13.11 -3.66
N TYR A 98 -8.87 12.42 -3.85
CA TYR A 98 -7.65 12.99 -4.40
C TYR A 98 -7.81 13.48 -5.86
N ALA A 99 -8.80 12.99 -6.60
CA ALA A 99 -9.10 13.47 -7.94
C ALA A 99 -9.78 14.86 -7.95
N ASN A 100 -10.42 15.24 -6.84
CA ASN A 100 -11.12 16.52 -6.70
C ASN A 100 -10.24 17.62 -6.09
N ILE A 101 -9.03 17.29 -5.62
CA ILE A 101 -8.08 18.30 -5.13
C ILE A 101 -7.46 18.97 -6.37
N PRO A 102 -7.55 20.31 -6.52
CA PRO A 102 -6.90 20.98 -7.63
C PRO A 102 -5.39 20.99 -7.46
N ALA A 103 -4.66 21.13 -8.57
CA ALA A 103 -3.21 21.35 -8.53
C ALA A 103 -2.89 22.63 -7.76
N ALA A 104 -1.86 22.59 -6.92
CA ALA A 104 -1.37 23.75 -6.21
C ALA A 104 -0.70 24.73 -7.18
N LYS A 105 -1.17 25.97 -7.20
CA LYS A 105 -0.58 27.05 -8.03
C LYS A 105 0.72 27.61 -7.46
N ASN A 106 0.91 27.44 -6.15
CA ASN A 106 2.08 27.90 -5.40
C ASN A 106 2.67 26.72 -4.62
N PRO A 107 3.96 26.76 -4.24
CA PRO A 107 4.53 25.77 -3.34
C PRO A 107 3.71 25.63 -2.05
N ILE A 108 3.43 24.39 -1.65
CA ILE A 108 2.67 24.08 -0.45
C ILE A 108 3.57 24.29 0.78
N ASP A 109 3.15 25.17 1.69
CA ASP A 109 3.85 25.47 2.94
C ASP A 109 3.16 24.76 4.12
N ILE A 110 3.67 23.57 4.44
CA ILE A 110 3.17 22.78 5.56
C ILE A 110 3.40 23.46 6.91
N LYS A 111 4.44 24.29 7.07
CA LYS A 111 4.73 24.94 8.35
C LYS A 111 3.71 26.04 8.60
N HIS A 112 3.37 26.79 7.57
CA HIS A 112 2.29 27.78 7.65
C HIS A 112 0.94 27.13 7.96
N ALA A 113 0.58 26.07 7.22
CA ALA A 113 -0.69 25.35 7.40
C ALA A 113 -0.84 24.75 8.82
N LEU A 114 0.27 24.26 9.37
CA LEU A 114 0.29 23.50 10.62
C LEU A 114 0.83 24.34 11.81
N LYS A 115 0.97 25.65 11.64
CA LYS A 115 1.41 26.57 12.71
C LYS A 115 0.52 26.50 13.95
N ILE A 116 -0.76 26.16 13.75
CA ILE A 116 -1.73 25.99 14.83
C ILE A 116 -1.32 24.91 15.86
N PHE A 117 -0.49 23.94 15.44
CA PHE A 117 0.02 22.87 16.29
C PHE A 117 1.23 23.28 17.14
N GLU A 118 1.85 24.42 16.86
CA GLU A 118 2.94 24.98 17.69
C GLU A 118 2.44 25.49 19.05
N HIS A 119 1.12 25.68 19.20
CA HIS A 119 0.49 26.31 20.38
C HIS A 119 -0.61 25.47 21.05
N GLY A 120 -1.09 24.39 20.42
CA GLY A 120 -2.27 23.65 20.88
C GLY A 120 -1.94 22.50 21.83
N LYS A 121 -2.22 22.68 23.14
CA LYS A 121 -2.21 21.57 24.14
C LYS A 121 -3.35 20.56 23.94
N GLU A 122 -4.35 20.90 23.14
CA GLU A 122 -5.60 20.13 23.03
C GLU A 122 -5.46 18.90 22.13
N GLY A 123 -4.81 19.04 20.97
CA GLY A 123 -4.55 17.92 20.06
C GLY A 123 -3.29 17.12 20.41
N PHE A 124 -2.38 17.71 21.17
CA PHE A 124 -1.13 17.07 21.59
C PHE A 124 -0.91 17.34 23.09
N PRO A 125 -1.44 16.47 23.96
CA PRO A 125 -1.29 16.63 25.41
C PRO A 125 0.18 16.62 25.82
N ALA A 126 0.46 17.11 27.03
CA ALA A 126 1.82 17.14 27.57
C ALA A 126 2.47 15.76 27.50
N ASP A 127 3.60 15.68 26.80
CA ASP A 127 4.31 14.46 26.45
C ASP A 127 5.76 14.56 26.97
N ASP A 128 6.34 13.46 27.45
CA ASP A 128 7.74 13.45 27.92
C ASP A 128 8.76 13.25 26.78
N THR A 129 8.27 13.22 25.54
CA THR A 129 9.05 13.11 24.31
C THR A 129 9.08 14.43 23.55
N HIS A 130 9.90 14.50 22.50
CA HIS A 130 9.99 15.68 21.63
C HIS A 130 9.15 15.48 20.37
N LEU A 131 8.43 16.52 19.98
CA LEU A 131 7.63 16.56 18.76
C LEU A 131 8.29 17.48 17.74
N GLU A 132 8.34 17.04 16.50
CA GLU A 132 8.91 17.79 15.40
C GLU A 132 8.00 17.68 14.17
N LEU A 133 7.65 18.81 13.57
CA LEU A 133 6.95 18.83 12.30
C LEU A 133 7.95 18.63 11.17
N ILE A 134 7.85 17.49 10.48
CA ILE A 134 8.66 17.17 9.31
C ILE A 134 7.80 17.18 8.05
N LYS A 135 8.44 17.50 6.91
CA LYS A 135 7.81 17.28 5.61
C LYS A 135 7.66 15.79 5.36
N GLY A 136 6.52 15.38 4.83
CA GLY A 136 6.17 14.03 4.38
C GLY A 136 6.33 13.89 2.86
N ALA A 137 5.65 12.90 2.29
CA ALA A 137 5.57 12.74 0.84
C ALA A 137 4.58 13.75 0.25
N SER A 138 4.75 14.07 -1.02
CA SER A 138 3.84 14.87 -1.83
C SER A 138 3.06 13.97 -2.78
N LEU A 139 1.75 14.20 -2.90
CA LEU A 139 0.93 13.65 -3.98
C LEU A 139 1.17 14.49 -5.23
N VAL A 140 1.74 13.85 -6.24
CA VAL A 140 2.12 14.44 -7.51
C VAL A 140 1.34 13.74 -8.61
N GLY A 141 1.16 14.42 -9.73
CA GLY A 141 0.54 13.80 -10.89
C GLY A 141 0.74 14.56 -12.18
N SER A 142 0.36 13.87 -13.24
CA SER A 142 0.41 14.35 -14.61
C SER A 142 -0.80 13.81 -15.37
N THR A 143 -1.10 14.49 -16.47
CA THR A 143 -2.19 14.15 -17.37
C THR A 143 -1.62 14.06 -18.77
N LEU A 144 -2.00 13.02 -19.52
CA LEU A 144 -1.57 12.82 -20.89
C LEU A 144 -2.79 12.59 -21.79
N GLN A 145 -2.89 13.39 -22.85
CA GLN A 145 -3.91 13.24 -23.88
C GLN A 145 -3.48 12.16 -24.90
N ASP A 146 -4.44 11.39 -25.40
CA ASP A 146 -4.22 10.45 -26.50
C ASP A 146 -3.93 11.28 -27.76
N THR A 147 -2.66 11.36 -28.10
CA THR A 147 -2.20 12.10 -29.29
C THR A 147 -2.10 11.06 -30.40
N PRO A 148 -2.93 11.15 -31.46
CA PRO A 148 -2.89 10.17 -32.52
C PRO A 148 -1.47 10.06 -33.13
N ASP A 149 -1.13 8.89 -33.65
CA ASP A 149 0.16 8.58 -34.30
C ASP A 149 0.29 9.26 -35.68
N ASN A 150 -0.28 10.45 -35.88
CA ASN A 150 -0.12 11.25 -37.10
C ASN A 150 1.27 11.92 -37.17
N GLY A 151 2.30 11.07 -37.19
CA GLY A 151 3.54 11.23 -37.96
C GLY A 151 4.58 12.23 -37.50
N ASN A 152 4.26 13.17 -36.61
CA ASN A 152 5.22 14.19 -36.19
C ASN A 152 5.79 13.90 -34.80
N LEU A 153 6.88 13.12 -34.77
CA LEU A 153 7.65 12.81 -33.55
C LEU A 153 8.03 14.07 -32.74
N SER A 154 8.16 15.23 -33.41
CA SER A 154 8.46 16.51 -32.76
C SER A 154 7.32 17.09 -31.91
N ARG A 155 6.04 16.79 -32.22
CA ARG A 155 4.92 17.12 -31.30
C ARG A 155 4.91 16.20 -30.09
N ARG A 156 5.25 14.93 -30.29
CA ARG A 156 5.27 13.90 -29.25
C ARG A 156 6.20 14.23 -28.07
N TRP A 157 7.26 15.00 -28.31
CA TRP A 157 8.26 15.41 -27.30
C TRP A 157 7.98 16.76 -26.64
N ASN A 158 7.09 17.60 -27.20
CA ASN A 158 6.83 18.97 -26.69
C ASN A 158 5.54 19.07 -25.84
N ASP A 159 4.76 17.99 -25.73
CA ASP A 159 3.47 17.97 -25.03
C ASP A 159 3.57 17.45 -23.56
N GLU A 160 4.75 17.46 -22.94
CA GLU A 160 4.88 17.13 -21.51
C GLU A 160 4.44 18.32 -20.65
N GLU A 161 3.19 18.32 -20.19
CA GLU A 161 2.83 19.22 -19.08
C GLU A 161 3.68 18.88 -17.86
N PRO A 162 4.22 19.90 -17.16
CA PRO A 162 4.98 19.68 -15.94
C PRO A 162 4.09 19.01 -14.89
N GLU A 163 4.69 18.13 -14.09
CA GLU A 163 3.98 17.48 -13.01
C GLU A 163 3.48 18.51 -12.01
N SER A 164 2.26 18.30 -11.54
CA SER A 164 1.60 19.16 -10.57
C SER A 164 1.61 18.51 -9.20
N THR A 165 1.87 19.31 -8.17
CA THR A 165 1.69 18.90 -6.77
C THR A 165 0.26 19.19 -6.35
N PHE A 166 -0.43 18.19 -5.80
CA PHE A 166 -1.81 18.30 -5.33
C PHE A 166 -1.88 18.40 -3.81
N LEU A 167 -0.97 17.71 -3.14
CA LEU A 167 -0.93 17.57 -1.69
C LEU A 167 0.51 17.42 -1.23
N THR A 168 0.88 17.98 -0.09
CA THR A 168 2.13 17.68 0.62
C THR A 168 1.79 17.37 2.06
N HIS A 169 2.28 16.23 2.54
CA HIS A 169 2.04 15.83 3.91
C HIS A 169 2.96 16.57 4.88
N GLY A 170 2.42 17.06 5.99
CA GLY A 170 3.15 17.39 7.20
C GLY A 170 2.95 16.29 8.22
N ILE A 171 4.03 15.79 8.81
CA ILE A 171 3.99 14.71 9.79
C ILE A 171 4.54 15.25 11.11
N LEU A 172 3.75 15.16 12.17
CA LEU A 172 4.27 15.42 13.51
C LEU A 172 4.95 14.15 14.03
N GLN A 173 6.26 14.13 13.94
CA GLN A 173 7.08 12.99 14.33
C GLN A 173 7.48 13.10 15.79
N ARG A 174 7.39 11.98 16.51
CA ARG A 174 7.90 11.85 17.86
C ARG A 174 9.35 11.36 17.87
N ARG A 175 10.18 11.95 18.73
CA ARG A 175 11.55 11.51 18.99
C ARG A 175 11.89 11.53 20.48
N ILE A 176 12.79 10.63 20.88
CA ILE A 176 13.42 10.63 22.20
C ILE A 176 14.89 11.00 22.04
N GLU A 177 15.39 11.78 22.99
CA GLU A 177 16.81 12.08 23.11
C GLU A 177 17.33 11.40 24.38
N ALA A 178 18.32 10.54 24.19
CA ALA A 178 18.95 9.80 25.26
C ALA A 178 20.00 10.67 25.98
N ALA A 179 20.52 10.22 27.13
CA ALA A 179 21.39 11.06 27.96
C ALA A 179 22.72 11.39 27.27
N ASN A 180 23.15 10.53 26.34
CA ASN A 180 24.32 10.74 25.48
C ASN A 180 24.05 11.63 24.25
N GLY A 181 22.85 12.21 24.10
CA GLY A 181 22.43 13.02 22.94
C GLY A 181 21.98 12.22 21.72
N GLN A 182 21.99 10.89 21.78
CA GLN A 182 21.50 10.04 20.69
C GLN A 182 19.99 10.20 20.53
N LYS A 183 19.55 10.42 19.29
CA LYS A 183 18.14 10.59 18.95
C LYS A 183 17.56 9.28 18.43
N PHE A 184 16.41 8.91 18.96
CA PHE A 184 15.67 7.73 18.53
C PHE A 184 14.28 8.13 18.04
N LEU A 185 13.92 7.64 16.86
CA LEU A 185 12.62 7.86 16.26
C LEU A 185 11.62 6.79 16.69
N PHE A 186 10.33 7.13 16.61
CA PHE A 186 9.25 6.19 16.85
C PHE A 186 8.98 5.34 15.62
N CYS A 187 8.59 4.08 15.82
CA CYS A 187 8.21 3.13 14.78
C CYS A 187 6.95 2.38 15.22
N GLY A 188 6.26 1.72 14.30
CA GLY A 188 5.03 0.97 14.62
C GLY A 188 3.74 1.79 14.47
N PRO A 189 2.58 1.16 14.72
CA PRO A 189 1.26 1.68 14.36
C PRO A 189 0.64 2.69 15.35
N GLY A 190 1.25 2.91 16.52
CA GLY A 190 0.57 3.57 17.63
C GLY A 190 0.39 5.08 17.49
N SER A 191 1.47 5.81 17.27
CA SER A 191 1.46 7.27 17.14
C SER A 191 1.43 7.69 15.68
N GLN A 192 0.36 8.38 15.29
CA GLN A 192 0.14 8.87 13.94
C GLN A 192 -0.40 10.30 14.01
N ALA A 193 0.22 11.19 13.24
CA ALA A 193 -0.21 12.58 13.11
C ALA A 193 0.27 13.08 11.74
N ASN A 194 -0.51 12.75 10.72
CA ASN A 194 -0.23 13.03 9.32
C ASN A 194 -1.32 13.94 8.74
N PHE A 195 -0.91 15.05 8.14
CA PHE A 195 -1.79 16.10 7.63
C PHE A 195 -1.45 16.36 6.17
N GLY A 196 -2.34 16.00 5.25
CA GLY A 196 -2.19 16.35 3.84
C GLY A 196 -2.61 17.80 3.62
N VAL A 197 -1.64 18.66 3.33
CA VAL A 197 -1.85 20.08 3.02
C VAL A 197 -1.92 20.25 1.51
N GLY A 198 -2.96 20.88 1.00
CA GLY A 198 -3.20 21.09 -0.42
C GLY A 198 -3.09 22.57 -0.82
N PRO A 199 -3.80 22.97 -1.89
CA PRO A 199 -3.86 24.36 -2.36
C PRO A 199 -4.26 25.34 -1.25
N ASP A 200 -3.72 26.55 -1.35
CA ASP A 200 -3.92 27.64 -0.38
C ASP A 200 -3.53 27.27 1.07
N ASN A 201 -2.62 26.29 1.23
CA ASN A 201 -2.15 25.80 2.53
C ASN A 201 -3.27 25.26 3.43
N LYS A 202 -4.34 24.71 2.84
CA LYS A 202 -5.46 24.09 3.56
C LYS A 202 -5.21 22.61 3.80
N ILE A 203 -5.70 22.08 4.91
CA ILE A 203 -5.61 20.65 5.22
C ILE A 203 -6.81 19.93 4.56
N PHE A 204 -6.51 18.93 3.73
CA PHE A 204 -7.49 18.10 3.01
C PHE A 204 -7.47 16.64 3.47
N SER A 205 -6.32 16.12 3.92
CA SER A 205 -6.20 14.75 4.44
C SER A 205 -5.75 14.78 5.89
N LEU A 206 -6.26 13.86 6.70
CA LEU A 206 -5.90 13.71 8.09
C LEU A 206 -5.82 12.23 8.44
N SER A 207 -4.71 11.83 9.05
CA SER A 207 -4.59 10.58 9.78
C SER A 207 -3.98 10.85 11.14
N TYR A 208 -4.78 10.65 12.19
CA TYR A 208 -4.42 11.01 13.54
C TYR A 208 -4.78 9.89 14.52
N ARG A 209 -3.82 9.52 15.36
CA ARG A 209 -3.98 8.65 16.51
C ARG A 209 -2.86 9.00 17.48
N TRP A 210 -3.20 9.48 18.66
CA TRP A 210 -2.19 9.96 19.59
C TRP A 210 -2.54 9.59 21.02
N LYS A 211 -1.54 9.16 21.78
CA LYS A 211 -1.60 8.97 23.23
C LYS A 211 -0.36 9.60 23.82
N ALA A 212 -0.50 10.38 24.89
CA ALA A 212 0.64 10.98 25.57
C ALA A 212 1.62 9.89 26.05
N ALA A 213 2.90 10.03 25.75
CA ALA A 213 3.94 9.14 26.27
C ALA A 213 4.55 9.74 27.53
N LYS A 214 4.61 8.96 28.61
CA LYS A 214 5.20 9.35 29.91
C LYS A 214 6.28 8.37 30.33
N LYS A 215 7.38 8.86 30.90
CA LYS A 215 8.44 7.99 31.42
C LYS A 215 7.86 7.07 32.47
N SER A 216 7.99 5.76 32.29
CA SER A 216 7.40 4.79 33.22
C SER A 216 8.31 4.49 34.42
N GLY A 217 9.55 5.01 34.43
CA GLY A 217 10.59 4.65 35.38
C GLY A 217 11.22 3.28 35.13
N LYS A 218 10.77 2.57 34.09
CA LYS A 218 11.33 1.27 33.71
C LYS A 218 12.40 1.50 32.65
N LYS A 219 13.50 0.77 32.77
CA LYS A 219 14.62 0.85 31.84
C LYS A 219 14.95 -0.52 31.30
N VAL A 220 15.27 -0.57 30.00
CA VAL A 220 15.63 -1.79 29.28
C VAL A 220 17.12 -1.71 28.94
N LYS A 221 17.87 -2.71 29.37
CA LYS A 221 19.27 -2.88 28.97
C LYS A 221 19.33 -3.62 27.64
N ALA A 222 20.09 -3.08 26.68
CA ALA A 222 20.30 -3.76 25.41
C ALA A 222 21.08 -5.07 25.58
N ARG A 223 20.68 -6.07 24.81
CA ARG A 223 21.42 -7.33 24.66
C ARG A 223 22.76 -7.06 23.96
N PRO A 224 23.82 -7.85 24.25
CA PRO A 224 25.02 -7.86 23.43
C PRO A 224 24.70 -8.12 21.96
N ALA A 225 25.43 -7.46 21.05
CA ALA A 225 25.18 -7.54 19.61
C ALA A 225 25.17 -8.98 19.09
N GLU A 226 26.00 -9.86 19.65
CA GLU A 226 26.08 -11.28 19.28
C GLU A 226 24.77 -12.02 19.60
N LYS A 227 24.15 -11.73 20.75
CA LYS A 227 22.86 -12.34 21.13
C LYS A 227 21.73 -11.81 20.27
N VAL A 228 21.74 -10.53 19.95
CA VAL A 228 20.78 -9.92 19.02
C VAL A 228 20.92 -10.56 17.64
N ALA A 229 22.16 -10.71 17.15
CA ALA A 229 22.43 -11.35 15.87
C ALA A 229 21.92 -12.79 15.82
N GLN A 230 22.15 -13.57 16.89
CA GLN A 230 21.61 -14.93 17.01
C GLN A 230 20.08 -14.95 16.99
N ALA A 231 19.42 -14.02 17.69
CA ALA A 231 17.96 -13.93 17.70
C ALA A 231 17.39 -13.58 16.33
N ILE A 232 18.02 -12.64 15.61
CA ILE A 232 17.63 -12.27 14.24
C ILE A 232 17.81 -13.45 13.30
N LYS A 233 18.99 -14.11 13.34
CA LYS A 233 19.27 -15.29 12.51
C LYS A 233 18.22 -16.37 12.76
N LYS A 234 17.98 -16.73 14.02
CA LYS A 234 16.97 -17.74 14.38
C LYS A 234 15.56 -17.39 13.92
N ALA A 235 15.16 -16.12 14.01
CA ALA A 235 13.82 -15.69 13.58
C ALA A 235 13.68 -15.61 12.04
N MET A 236 14.79 -15.52 11.32
CA MET A 236 14.84 -15.47 9.85
C MET A 236 15.31 -16.79 9.23
N GLU A 237 15.63 -17.80 10.04
CA GLU A 237 15.93 -19.16 9.59
C GLU A 237 14.69 -19.76 8.90
N GLY A 238 14.89 -20.39 7.74
CA GLY A 238 13.79 -20.84 6.89
C GLY A 238 14.25 -21.76 5.76
N LYS A 239 13.68 -21.60 4.56
CA LYS A 239 14.11 -22.33 3.35
C LYS A 239 15.05 -21.54 2.45
N ARG A 240 15.32 -20.26 2.74
CA ARG A 240 16.09 -19.37 1.85
C ARG A 240 17.25 -18.66 2.53
N ARG A 241 18.20 -18.22 1.71
CA ARG A 241 19.26 -17.30 2.12
C ARG A 241 18.64 -15.91 2.30
N VAL A 242 18.83 -15.34 3.48
CA VAL A 242 18.35 -13.99 3.82
C VAL A 242 19.57 -13.14 4.11
N LYS A 243 19.61 -11.92 3.56
CA LYS A 243 20.66 -10.96 3.85
C LYS A 243 20.10 -9.76 4.60
N VAL A 244 20.53 -9.59 5.84
CA VAL A 244 20.21 -8.39 6.61
C VAL A 244 21.00 -7.23 6.03
N LYS A 245 20.29 -6.16 5.66
CA LYS A 245 20.88 -4.94 5.09
C LYS A 245 21.13 -3.89 6.13
N ARG A 246 20.19 -3.77 7.08
CA ARG A 246 20.19 -2.66 8.02
C ARG A 246 19.49 -3.08 9.31
N VAL A 247 20.08 -2.66 10.44
CA VAL A 247 19.46 -2.74 11.76
C VAL A 247 19.48 -1.35 12.35
N ASP A 248 18.29 -0.78 12.58
CA ASP A 248 18.14 0.51 13.25
C ASP A 248 17.62 0.30 14.67
N THR A 249 17.92 1.24 15.57
CA THR A 249 17.19 1.34 16.85
C THR A 249 16.06 2.34 16.73
N CYS A 250 14.85 1.95 17.13
CA CYS A 250 13.69 2.82 17.21
C CYS A 250 12.90 2.56 18.50
N TYR A 251 11.95 3.42 18.81
CA TYR A 251 10.96 3.20 19.87
C TYR A 251 9.68 2.67 19.24
N TYR A 252 9.41 1.38 19.43
CA TYR A 252 8.22 0.71 18.91
C TYR A 252 7.01 1.11 19.75
N ASP A 253 6.05 1.75 19.08
CA ASP A 253 4.77 2.17 19.61
C ASP A 253 3.67 1.27 19.04
N SER A 254 3.16 0.35 19.86
CA SER A 254 2.03 -0.52 19.52
C SER A 254 0.69 0.23 19.50
N GLY A 255 0.63 1.41 20.14
CA GLY A 255 -0.60 2.16 20.39
C GLY A 255 -1.47 1.57 21.48
N VAL A 256 -0.99 0.56 22.21
CA VAL A 256 -1.75 -0.17 23.23
C VAL A 256 -1.45 0.40 24.61
N LYS A 257 -0.36 -0.01 25.26
CA LYS A 257 0.01 0.42 26.64
C LYS A 257 1.39 1.04 26.76
N PHE A 258 2.35 0.61 25.97
CA PHE A 258 3.74 1.04 26.12
C PHE A 258 4.37 1.42 24.79
N VAL A 259 5.41 2.25 24.90
CA VAL A 259 6.39 2.48 23.86
C VAL A 259 7.72 2.01 24.41
N GLN A 260 8.38 1.14 23.65
CA GLN A 260 9.59 0.45 24.10
C GLN A 260 10.70 0.47 23.04
N PRO A 261 11.97 0.47 23.45
CA PRO A 261 13.10 0.38 22.53
C PRO A 261 13.09 -0.97 21.79
N ALA A 262 13.27 -0.93 20.48
CA ALA A 262 13.31 -2.08 19.59
C ALA A 262 14.37 -1.92 18.49
N TYR A 263 14.86 -3.05 17.99
CA TYR A 263 15.60 -3.11 16.74
C TYR A 263 14.63 -3.28 15.57
N ARG A 264 14.73 -2.39 14.59
CA ARG A 264 14.05 -2.53 13.29
C ARG A 264 15.04 -3.13 12.30
N VAL A 265 14.73 -4.31 11.79
CA VAL A 265 15.59 -5.08 10.90
C VAL A 265 15.00 -5.08 9.51
N LEU A 266 15.76 -4.54 8.55
CA LEU A 266 15.50 -4.63 7.12
C LEU A 266 16.42 -5.69 6.52
N ALA A 267 15.83 -6.70 5.90
CA ALA A 267 16.53 -7.77 5.23
C ALA A 267 15.98 -7.98 3.81
N GLU A 268 16.75 -8.68 2.97
CA GLU A 268 16.28 -9.12 1.66
C GLU A 268 16.38 -10.64 1.53
N SER A 269 15.40 -11.26 0.87
CA SER A 269 15.52 -12.65 0.43
C SER A 269 16.44 -12.72 -0.80
N LEU A 270 17.43 -13.60 -0.77
CA LEU A 270 18.28 -13.89 -1.93
C LEU A 270 17.75 -15.13 -2.67
N PRO A 271 17.85 -15.18 -4.02
CA PRO A 271 17.53 -16.39 -4.77
C PRO A 271 18.44 -17.55 -4.38
N GLU A 272 17.92 -18.78 -4.47
CA GLU A 272 18.67 -20.02 -4.16
C GLU A 272 19.76 -20.33 -5.21
N ASP A 273 19.59 -19.92 -6.47
CA ASP A 273 20.50 -20.19 -7.59
C ASP A 273 21.05 -18.89 -8.21
N ASP A 274 22.20 -18.43 -7.73
CA ASP A 274 22.85 -17.18 -8.14
C ASP A 274 23.77 -17.39 -9.37
N THR A 275 23.26 -17.99 -10.45
CA THR A 275 24.04 -18.20 -11.70
C THR A 275 23.83 -17.11 -12.76
N GLY A 276 23.05 -16.07 -12.47
CA GLY A 276 22.88 -14.93 -13.38
C GLY A 276 22.64 -13.62 -12.64
N ASN A 277 23.40 -12.58 -13.01
CA ASN A 277 23.35 -11.20 -12.48
C ASN A 277 22.00 -10.46 -12.64
N ASN A 278 20.91 -11.14 -13.00
CA ASN A 278 19.60 -10.54 -13.29
C ASN A 278 18.52 -10.92 -12.24
N ALA A 279 18.91 -11.26 -11.02
CA ALA A 279 17.99 -11.57 -9.94
C ALA A 279 17.20 -10.33 -9.46
N THR A 280 16.09 -10.05 -10.14
CA THR A 280 15.07 -9.04 -9.82
C THR A 280 14.12 -9.46 -8.68
N GLY A 281 14.32 -10.64 -8.07
CA GLY A 281 13.47 -11.21 -7.02
C GLY A 281 13.99 -11.01 -5.59
N ARG A 282 14.45 -9.80 -5.24
CA ARG A 282 14.85 -9.47 -3.87
C ARG A 282 13.68 -8.87 -3.12
N ASN A 283 13.18 -9.59 -2.13
CA ASN A 283 12.01 -9.14 -1.39
C ASN A 283 12.46 -8.49 -0.10
N GLN A 284 11.93 -7.30 0.17
CA GLN A 284 12.25 -6.58 1.39
C GLN A 284 11.44 -7.16 2.55
N ILE A 285 12.13 -7.56 3.61
CA ILE A 285 11.58 -8.12 4.84
C ILE A 285 11.81 -7.09 5.94
N LEU A 286 10.72 -6.62 6.55
CA LEU A 286 10.75 -5.77 7.74
C LEU A 286 10.32 -6.57 8.97
N ARG A 287 11.15 -6.57 10.02
CA ARG A 287 10.84 -7.19 11.31
C ARG A 287 11.31 -6.31 12.47
N PHE A 288 10.62 -6.43 13.60
CA PHE A 288 10.98 -5.75 14.85
C PHE A 288 11.44 -6.78 15.88
N PHE A 289 12.48 -6.44 16.63
CA PHE A 289 13.02 -7.29 17.69
C PHE A 289 13.16 -6.47 18.97
N PRO A 290 12.89 -7.05 20.15
CA PRO A 290 13.08 -6.34 21.40
C PRO A 290 14.56 -6.04 21.64
N ILE A 291 14.86 -4.89 22.25
CA ILE A 291 16.23 -4.52 22.61
C ILE A 291 16.76 -5.33 23.81
N GLY A 292 15.90 -5.64 24.79
CA GLY A 292 16.27 -6.33 26.03
C GLY A 292 15.74 -7.76 26.16
N ASP A 293 16.13 -8.43 27.25
CA ASP A 293 15.70 -9.79 27.59
C ASP A 293 14.22 -9.86 27.99
N GLU A 294 13.71 -8.84 28.68
CA GLU A 294 12.31 -8.74 29.09
C GLU A 294 11.49 -8.02 28.02
N LEU A 295 10.42 -8.68 27.56
CA LEU A 295 9.41 -8.06 26.70
C LEU A 295 8.49 -7.20 27.58
N VAL A 296 8.43 -5.89 27.33
CA VAL A 296 7.44 -5.02 27.99
C VAL A 296 6.05 -5.28 27.39
N GLU A 297 6.01 -5.38 26.07
CA GLU A 297 4.84 -5.72 25.27
C GLU A 297 5.27 -6.50 24.04
N ASN A 298 4.36 -7.22 23.41
CA ASN A 298 4.66 -7.92 22.17
C ASN A 298 4.96 -6.91 21.05
N VAL A 299 6.18 -6.95 20.50
CA VAL A 299 6.58 -6.15 19.31
C VAL A 299 6.14 -6.81 18.01
N PHE A 300 5.65 -8.06 18.09
CA PHE A 300 5.09 -8.80 16.98
C PHE A 300 3.57 -8.71 17.07
N PRO A 301 2.90 -7.86 16.28
CA PRO A 301 1.46 -8.04 16.12
C PRO A 301 1.23 -9.46 15.60
N GLU A 302 0.29 -10.18 16.22
CA GLU A 302 -0.17 -11.44 15.65
C GLU A 302 -0.79 -11.10 14.29
N GLY A 303 -0.18 -11.58 13.20
CA GLY A 303 -0.79 -11.48 11.88
C GLY A 303 -2.14 -12.19 11.90
N PRO A 304 -3.15 -11.72 11.15
CA PRO A 304 -4.43 -12.41 11.05
C PRO A 304 -4.23 -13.90 10.75
N SER A 305 -4.66 -14.75 11.70
CA SER A 305 -4.73 -16.19 11.50
C SER A 305 -5.92 -16.50 10.59
N SER A 306 -5.82 -16.22 9.29
CA SER A 306 -6.84 -16.70 8.36
C SER A 306 -6.50 -18.13 7.94
N GLU A 307 -7.20 -19.11 8.51
CA GLU A 307 -7.30 -20.47 7.98
C GLU A 307 -8.11 -20.49 6.66
N GLU A 308 -7.86 -19.56 5.73
CA GLU A 308 -8.51 -19.56 4.43
C GLU A 308 -7.84 -20.56 3.47
N GLN A 309 -8.65 -21.18 2.62
CA GLN A 309 -8.20 -22.16 1.63
C GLN A 309 -7.21 -21.53 0.66
N PRO A 310 -6.15 -22.26 0.25
CA PRO A 310 -5.21 -21.75 -0.74
C PRO A 310 -5.89 -21.49 -2.10
N PRO A 311 -5.29 -20.65 -2.96
CA PRO A 311 -5.75 -20.46 -4.32
C PRO A 311 -5.90 -21.79 -5.05
N VAL A 312 -6.91 -21.86 -5.91
CA VAL A 312 -7.16 -23.05 -6.71
C VAL A 312 -6.30 -23.00 -7.98
N GLU A 313 -5.93 -24.16 -8.53
CA GLU A 313 -5.34 -24.18 -9.87
C GLU A 313 -6.40 -23.79 -10.91
N PRO A 314 -6.13 -22.80 -11.78
CA PRO A 314 -7.07 -22.42 -12.83
C PRO A 314 -7.21 -23.60 -13.80
N LYS A 315 -8.45 -24.02 -14.06
CA LYS A 315 -8.76 -25.05 -15.04
C LYS A 315 -9.07 -24.39 -16.37
N ASP A 316 -8.41 -24.83 -17.44
CA ASP A 316 -8.77 -24.42 -18.79
C ASP A 316 -10.24 -24.78 -19.07
N ASN A 317 -10.94 -23.83 -19.69
CA ASN A 317 -12.20 -24.03 -20.40
C ASN A 317 -13.47 -24.28 -19.58
N LYS A 318 -13.94 -23.26 -18.86
CA LYS A 318 -15.36 -22.85 -18.98
C LYS A 318 -15.43 -21.32 -18.89
N HIS A 319 -15.99 -20.67 -19.91
CA HIS A 319 -16.58 -19.35 -19.69
C HIS A 319 -17.62 -19.53 -18.58
N THR A 320 -17.27 -19.15 -17.35
CA THR A 320 -18.28 -18.80 -16.38
C THR A 320 -18.97 -17.58 -16.98
N GLN A 321 -20.09 -17.81 -17.66
CA GLN A 321 -21.02 -16.74 -17.94
C GLN A 321 -21.37 -16.14 -16.58
N SER A 322 -20.70 -15.05 -16.19
CA SER A 322 -21.24 -14.21 -15.14
C SER A 322 -22.57 -13.77 -15.70
N VAL A 323 -23.63 -14.23 -15.05
CA VAL A 323 -24.99 -13.89 -15.41
C VAL A 323 -25.00 -12.37 -15.43
N ARG A 324 -25.14 -11.76 -16.63
CA ARG A 324 -25.45 -10.34 -16.74
C ARG A 324 -26.58 -10.12 -15.75
N SER A 325 -26.36 -9.28 -14.74
CA SER A 325 -27.47 -8.71 -14.01
C SER A 325 -28.30 -8.00 -15.08
N LEU A 326 -29.36 -8.68 -15.52
CA LEU A 326 -30.29 -8.17 -16.50
C LEU A 326 -30.80 -6.85 -15.92
N LYS A 327 -30.75 -5.80 -16.74
CA LYS A 327 -31.33 -4.48 -16.41
C LYS A 327 -32.66 -4.70 -15.68
N PRO A 328 -32.93 -4.00 -14.57
CA PRO A 328 -34.23 -4.07 -13.93
C PRO A 328 -35.31 -3.80 -14.98
N ASN A 329 -36.31 -4.66 -15.06
CA ASN A 329 -37.46 -4.39 -15.92
C ASN A 329 -38.04 -3.04 -15.49
N TYR A 330 -38.28 -2.15 -16.47
CA TYR A 330 -38.83 -0.80 -16.26
C TYR A 330 -40.12 -0.76 -15.43
N PHE A 331 -40.82 -1.90 -15.32
CA PHE A 331 -42.04 -2.06 -14.53
C PHE A 331 -41.82 -2.46 -13.05
N GLU A 332 -40.64 -2.96 -12.67
CA GLU A 332 -40.31 -3.26 -11.26
C GLU A 332 -39.89 -1.99 -10.49
N ALA A 333 -39.26 -1.03 -11.17
CA ALA A 333 -38.79 0.25 -10.58
C ALA A 333 -39.90 1.24 -10.17
N ARG A 334 -41.18 0.91 -10.43
CA ARG A 334 -42.32 1.78 -10.11
C ARG A 334 -43.19 1.25 -8.97
N ALA A 335 -42.95 0.03 -8.50
CA ALA A 335 -43.87 -0.66 -7.59
C ALA A 335 -43.51 -0.53 -6.11
N SER A 336 -42.37 0.06 -5.73
CA SER A 336 -42.14 0.31 -4.30
C SER A 336 -41.59 1.70 -3.99
N LEU A 337 -42.49 2.49 -3.41
CA LEU A 337 -42.18 3.75 -2.73
C LEU A 337 -41.62 3.52 -1.31
N TYR A 338 -41.12 2.30 -1.03
CA TYR A 338 -40.42 1.87 0.19
C TYR A 338 -39.33 0.82 -0.14
N GLU A 339 -38.57 1.02 -1.23
CA GLU A 339 -37.70 0.02 -1.84
C GLU A 339 -36.41 -0.22 -1.04
N ARG A 340 -36.21 -1.47 -0.61
CA ARG A 340 -34.89 -2.01 -0.26
C ARG A 340 -33.99 -1.82 -1.49
N VAL A 341 -33.13 -0.81 -1.47
CA VAL A 341 -32.15 -0.55 -2.55
C VAL A 341 -31.37 -1.85 -2.80
N ILE A 342 -31.57 -2.45 -3.97
CA ILE A 342 -30.79 -3.62 -4.39
C ILE A 342 -29.34 -3.14 -4.46
N LYS A 343 -28.49 -3.67 -3.58
CA LYS A 343 -27.08 -3.31 -3.53
C LYS A 343 -26.41 -3.73 -4.84
N PRO A 344 -25.56 -2.87 -5.45
CA PRO A 344 -24.79 -3.27 -6.61
C PRO A 344 -23.96 -4.51 -6.28
N THR A 345 -23.90 -5.45 -7.22
CA THR A 345 -23.07 -6.65 -7.07
C THR A 345 -21.74 -6.42 -7.77
N VAL A 346 -20.64 -6.62 -7.05
CA VAL A 346 -19.28 -6.47 -7.56
C VAL A 346 -18.56 -7.80 -7.44
N THR A 347 -18.14 -8.35 -8.58
CA THR A 347 -17.35 -9.59 -8.64
C THR A 347 -15.86 -9.29 -8.40
N VAL A 348 -15.23 -10.12 -7.59
CA VAL A 348 -13.82 -9.97 -7.16
C VAL A 348 -13.02 -11.19 -7.59
N GLY A 349 -11.86 -10.96 -8.21
CA GLY A 349 -10.86 -11.97 -8.51
C GLY A 349 -9.56 -11.70 -7.77
N ARG A 350 -8.91 -12.75 -7.26
CA ARG A 350 -7.62 -12.70 -6.58
C ARG A 350 -6.65 -13.68 -7.24
N TYR A 351 -5.46 -13.20 -7.60
CA TYR A 351 -4.46 -13.97 -8.33
C TYR A 351 -3.11 -13.88 -7.62
N VAL A 352 -2.60 -15.01 -7.14
CA VAL A 352 -1.41 -15.05 -6.28
C VAL A 352 -0.25 -15.74 -7.01
N THR A 353 0.93 -15.14 -6.96
CA THR A 353 2.14 -15.72 -7.55
C THR A 353 2.45 -17.11 -6.99
N ARG A 354 3.04 -17.97 -7.81
CA ARG A 354 3.21 -19.40 -7.52
C ARG A 354 4.61 -19.72 -7.01
N ASN A 355 4.69 -20.67 -6.07
CA ASN A 355 5.92 -21.31 -5.61
C ASN A 355 6.95 -20.32 -5.00
N ASP A 356 6.48 -19.21 -4.45
CA ASP A 356 7.31 -18.12 -3.94
C ASP A 356 7.66 -18.32 -2.45
N SER A 357 8.74 -17.70 -1.92
CA SER A 357 8.96 -17.76 -0.46
C SER A 357 7.97 -16.93 0.29
N ASP A 358 7.56 -15.83 -0.32
CA ASP A 358 6.71 -14.85 0.34
C ASP A 358 5.25 -15.18 0.10
N GLN A 359 4.99 -16.39 -0.40
CA GLN A 359 3.65 -16.92 -0.62
C GLN A 359 2.78 -16.77 0.63
N ALA A 360 3.31 -16.95 1.83
CA ALA A 360 2.53 -16.72 3.06
C ALA A 360 2.02 -15.27 3.16
N ALA A 361 2.88 -14.29 2.90
CA ALA A 361 2.51 -12.87 2.96
C ALA A 361 1.56 -12.48 1.82
N PHE A 362 1.80 -12.99 0.60
CA PHE A 362 0.88 -12.81 -0.52
C PHE A 362 -0.51 -13.41 -0.25
N LEU A 363 -0.57 -14.59 0.35
CA LEU A 363 -1.82 -15.24 0.74
C LEU A 363 -2.53 -14.46 1.85
N GLU A 364 -1.78 -13.98 2.85
CA GLU A 364 -2.32 -13.14 3.93
C GLU A 364 -2.95 -11.86 3.38
N ASN A 365 -2.27 -11.16 2.46
CA ASN A 365 -2.83 -9.98 1.80
C ASN A 365 -4.07 -10.30 0.97
N ALA A 366 -4.02 -11.34 0.14
CA ALA A 366 -5.15 -11.73 -0.70
C ALA A 366 -6.38 -12.14 0.14
N ASN A 367 -6.16 -12.90 1.22
CA ASN A 367 -7.21 -13.31 2.14
C ASN A 367 -7.76 -12.13 2.95
N GLY A 368 -6.87 -11.29 3.49
CA GLY A 368 -7.25 -10.06 4.19
C GLY A 368 -8.04 -9.10 3.31
N PHE A 369 -7.66 -8.95 2.04
CA PHE A 369 -8.38 -8.16 1.05
C PHE A 369 -9.83 -8.65 0.90
N TRP A 370 -10.03 -9.94 0.66
CA TRP A 370 -11.38 -10.51 0.56
C TRP A 370 -12.16 -10.41 1.88
N GLY A 371 -11.54 -10.78 3.00
CA GLY A 371 -12.17 -10.75 4.32
C GLY A 371 -12.72 -9.36 4.66
N ASN A 372 -12.02 -8.29 4.27
CA ASN A 372 -12.47 -6.92 4.52
C ASN A 372 -13.52 -6.42 3.51
N LEU A 373 -13.51 -6.88 2.26
CA LEU A 373 -14.62 -6.63 1.35
C LEU A 373 -15.88 -7.37 1.82
N ALA A 374 -15.75 -8.63 2.23
CA ALA A 374 -16.86 -9.49 2.66
C ALA A 374 -17.47 -9.05 3.99
N SER A 375 -16.69 -8.43 4.89
CA SER A 375 -17.18 -7.97 6.19
C SER A 375 -18.10 -6.74 6.09
N SER A 376 -17.94 -5.92 5.04
CA SER A 376 -18.79 -4.75 4.80
C SER A 376 -19.74 -5.00 3.63
N THR A 377 -20.93 -5.51 3.97
CA THR A 377 -22.00 -5.74 3.00
C THR A 377 -22.97 -4.57 2.88
N SER A 378 -22.71 -3.43 3.54
CA SER A 378 -23.72 -2.36 3.70
C SER A 378 -24.04 -1.60 2.41
N LEU A 379 -23.04 -1.31 1.57
CA LEU A 379 -23.19 -0.53 0.32
C LEU A 379 -23.16 -1.41 -0.93
N VAL A 380 -22.42 -2.51 -0.90
CA VAL A 380 -22.11 -3.36 -2.06
C VAL A 380 -22.27 -4.82 -1.67
N ASN A 381 -22.75 -5.63 -2.60
CA ASN A 381 -22.70 -7.08 -2.50
C ASN A 381 -21.44 -7.61 -3.22
N PHE A 382 -20.36 -7.82 -2.48
CA PHE A 382 -19.14 -8.39 -3.05
C PHE A 382 -19.26 -9.90 -3.24
N VAL A 383 -18.80 -10.39 -4.38
CA VAL A 383 -18.82 -11.82 -4.74
C VAL A 383 -17.41 -12.29 -5.05
N ASN A 384 -16.86 -13.17 -4.20
CA ASN A 384 -15.59 -13.85 -4.45
C ASN A 384 -15.74 -14.81 -5.63
N SER A 385 -15.46 -14.30 -6.83
CA SER A 385 -15.74 -15.00 -8.07
C SER A 385 -14.56 -15.88 -8.48
N GLN A 386 -13.34 -15.44 -8.17
CA GLN A 386 -12.12 -16.14 -8.55
C GLN A 386 -11.05 -16.02 -7.46
N TYR A 387 -10.41 -17.14 -7.14
CA TYR A 387 -9.22 -17.16 -6.31
C TYR A 387 -8.24 -18.22 -6.83
N TYR A 388 -7.25 -17.77 -7.60
CA TYR A 388 -6.40 -18.66 -8.38
C TYR A 388 -4.92 -18.40 -8.19
N TRP A 389 -4.14 -19.46 -8.39
CA TRP A 389 -2.72 -19.33 -8.68
C TRP A 389 -2.54 -18.57 -10.00
N ALA A 390 -1.63 -17.60 -10.00
CA ALA A 390 -1.42 -16.72 -11.13
C ALA A 390 -0.60 -17.42 -12.23
N TYR A 391 -0.99 -17.22 -13.47
CA TYR A 391 -0.24 -17.58 -14.66
C TYR A 391 -0.34 -16.46 -15.70
N PRO A 392 0.64 -16.29 -16.60
CA PRO A 392 0.62 -15.17 -17.54
C PRO A 392 -0.57 -15.21 -18.50
N TRP A 393 -1.01 -16.40 -18.87
CA TRP A 393 -2.14 -16.61 -19.78
C TRP A 393 -3.49 -16.18 -19.18
N LEU A 394 -3.62 -16.08 -17.85
CA LEU A 394 -4.81 -15.51 -17.18
C LEU A 394 -4.97 -14.01 -17.46
N TYR A 395 -3.87 -13.33 -17.77
CA TYR A 395 -3.82 -11.90 -18.07
C TYR A 395 -3.79 -11.63 -19.58
N GLY A 396 -3.47 -12.63 -20.40
CA GLY A 396 -3.35 -12.50 -21.84
C GLY A 396 -4.44 -13.29 -22.57
N SER A 397 -4.05 -14.44 -23.13
CA SER A 397 -4.88 -15.26 -24.02
C SER A 397 -6.22 -15.69 -23.41
N SER A 398 -6.33 -15.84 -22.09
CA SER A 398 -7.57 -16.21 -21.40
C SER A 398 -8.13 -15.10 -20.51
N ALA A 399 -7.68 -13.86 -20.67
CA ALA A 399 -8.12 -12.73 -19.83
C ALA A 399 -9.65 -12.64 -19.69
N LEU A 400 -10.40 -12.86 -20.78
CA LEU A 400 -11.87 -12.81 -20.81
C LEU A 400 -12.57 -13.87 -19.93
N SER A 401 -11.88 -14.94 -19.55
CA SER A 401 -12.40 -15.96 -18.63
C SER A 401 -11.88 -15.79 -17.20
N PHE A 402 -10.89 -14.91 -17.01
CA PHE A 402 -10.19 -14.72 -15.74
C PHE A 402 -10.15 -13.25 -15.34
N VAL A 403 -9.00 -12.59 -15.47
CA VAL A 403 -8.77 -11.24 -14.93
C VAL A 403 -9.74 -10.23 -15.51
N ASN A 404 -10.09 -10.34 -16.79
CA ASN A 404 -11.07 -9.47 -17.44
C ASN A 404 -12.54 -9.90 -17.23
N SER A 405 -12.82 -10.98 -16.49
CA SER A 405 -14.20 -11.49 -16.28
C SER A 405 -14.83 -11.04 -14.95
N VAL A 406 -14.03 -10.46 -14.06
CA VAL A 406 -14.44 -9.90 -12.76
C VAL A 406 -14.47 -8.38 -12.82
N ASN A 407 -15.10 -7.71 -11.86
CA ASN A 407 -15.13 -6.23 -11.79
C ASN A 407 -13.89 -5.65 -11.12
N VAL A 408 -13.39 -6.34 -10.09
CA VAL A 408 -12.18 -5.97 -9.34
C VAL A 408 -11.21 -7.15 -9.35
N ALA A 409 -9.96 -6.91 -9.76
CA ALA A 409 -8.90 -7.89 -9.69
C ALA A 409 -7.79 -7.43 -8.74
N LEU A 410 -7.36 -8.31 -7.84
CA LEU A 410 -6.12 -8.16 -7.05
C LEU A 410 -5.08 -9.16 -7.55
N THR A 411 -3.89 -8.67 -7.87
CA THR A 411 -2.72 -9.47 -8.24
C THR A 411 -1.62 -9.29 -7.20
N GLU A 412 -1.23 -10.38 -6.54
CA GLU A 412 -0.14 -10.44 -5.56
C GLU A 412 1.09 -11.09 -6.21
N SER A 413 2.14 -10.30 -6.45
CA SER A 413 3.29 -10.77 -7.25
C SER A 413 4.57 -9.98 -7.05
N HIS A 414 5.67 -10.48 -7.58
CA HIS A 414 6.89 -9.70 -7.78
C HIS A 414 6.78 -8.88 -9.05
N GLY A 415 7.44 -7.72 -9.07
CA GLY A 415 7.35 -6.81 -10.21
C GLY A 415 8.60 -6.00 -10.46
N THR A 416 8.56 -5.31 -11.58
CA THR A 416 9.46 -4.23 -11.95
C THR A 416 8.75 -3.32 -12.96
N ASN A 417 9.42 -2.28 -13.47
CA ASN A 417 8.82 -1.30 -14.38
C ASN A 417 8.02 -1.96 -15.52
N HIS A 418 6.69 -1.78 -15.50
CA HIS A 418 5.74 -2.32 -16.48
C HIS A 418 5.73 -3.85 -16.61
N LEU A 419 6.10 -4.58 -15.55
CA LEU A 419 6.19 -6.03 -15.56
C LEU A 419 5.84 -6.59 -14.19
N PHE A 420 5.15 -7.73 -14.17
CA PHE A 420 5.10 -8.57 -12.98
C PHE A 420 5.25 -10.04 -13.32
N SER A 421 5.65 -10.84 -12.35
CA SER A 421 5.91 -12.26 -12.49
C SER A 421 4.92 -13.10 -11.73
N THR A 422 4.43 -14.14 -12.38
CA THR A 422 3.48 -15.09 -11.76
C THR A 422 4.18 -16.34 -11.22
N TRP A 423 5.51 -16.36 -11.23
CA TRP A 423 6.33 -17.49 -10.78
C TRP A 423 7.47 -17.03 -9.88
N LYS A 424 7.86 -17.90 -8.94
CA LYS A 424 8.86 -17.67 -7.91
C LYS A 424 10.02 -16.79 -8.35
N ASN A 425 10.35 -15.77 -7.54
CA ASN A 425 11.63 -15.04 -7.53
C ASN A 425 12.16 -14.47 -8.85
N SER A 426 11.37 -14.35 -9.92
CA SER A 426 11.95 -13.98 -11.21
C SER A 426 11.13 -12.92 -11.92
N GLY A 427 11.65 -11.71 -12.07
CA GLY A 427 11.12 -10.75 -13.04
C GLY A 427 11.37 -11.14 -14.50
N SER A 428 11.77 -12.38 -14.79
CA SER A 428 12.16 -12.84 -16.13
C SER A 428 11.54 -14.18 -16.57
N PHE A 429 10.87 -14.93 -15.69
CA PHE A 429 10.24 -16.20 -16.03
C PHE A 429 8.74 -16.12 -15.74
N GLU A 430 7.91 -16.64 -16.66
CA GLU A 430 6.45 -16.54 -16.58
C GLU A 430 5.96 -15.13 -16.19
N THR A 431 6.30 -14.17 -17.04
CA THR A 431 6.03 -12.76 -16.80
C THR A 431 4.82 -12.25 -17.58
N VAL A 432 4.16 -11.27 -17.01
CA VAL A 432 3.19 -10.42 -17.68
C VAL A 432 3.87 -9.09 -17.94
N ASN A 433 4.18 -8.86 -19.22
CA ASN A 433 4.77 -7.62 -19.71
C ASN A 433 3.63 -6.69 -20.11
N ILE A 434 3.64 -5.46 -19.59
CA ILE A 434 2.62 -4.46 -19.90
C ILE A 434 3.16 -3.58 -21.04
N PRO A 435 2.48 -3.48 -22.19
CA PRO A 435 1.20 -4.11 -22.53
C PRO A 435 1.33 -5.44 -23.29
N SER A 436 2.54 -5.90 -23.64
CA SER A 436 2.72 -6.91 -24.69
C SER A 436 2.14 -8.31 -24.39
N THR A 437 1.96 -8.67 -23.12
CA THR A 437 1.29 -9.93 -22.73
C THR A 437 -0.22 -9.79 -22.69
N LEU A 438 -0.74 -8.57 -22.62
CA LEU A 438 -2.16 -8.26 -22.37
C LEU A 438 -2.98 -8.27 -23.66
N PRO A 439 -4.33 -8.36 -23.58
CA PRO A 439 -5.19 -8.33 -24.77
C PRO A 439 -5.02 -7.02 -25.54
N SER A 440 -4.97 -7.10 -26.87
CA SER A 440 -4.82 -5.94 -27.76
C SER A 440 -5.95 -4.91 -27.65
N ASP A 441 -7.14 -5.40 -27.26
CA ASP A 441 -8.36 -4.62 -27.09
C ASP A 441 -8.48 -4.02 -25.68
N GLY A 442 -7.51 -4.32 -24.79
CA GLY A 442 -7.46 -3.86 -23.42
C GLY A 442 -8.36 -4.63 -22.46
N TYR A 443 -8.43 -4.13 -21.23
CA TYR A 443 -9.31 -4.60 -20.16
C TYR A 443 -10.57 -3.74 -20.04
N GLY A 444 -11.62 -4.34 -19.50
CA GLY A 444 -12.98 -3.81 -19.49
C GLY A 444 -13.83 -4.44 -20.59
N PRO A 445 -15.09 -3.98 -20.75
CA PRO A 445 -16.04 -4.57 -21.69
C PRO A 445 -15.60 -4.53 -23.15
N GLY A 446 -14.90 -3.48 -23.56
CA GLY A 446 -14.40 -3.29 -24.92
C GLY A 446 -15.49 -3.37 -26.00
N PRO A 447 -15.11 -3.50 -27.27
CA PRO A 447 -16.06 -3.66 -28.38
C PRO A 447 -16.84 -4.99 -28.33
N SER A 448 -16.22 -6.04 -27.79
CA SER A 448 -16.83 -7.36 -27.68
C SER A 448 -17.90 -7.46 -26.58
N ASN A 449 -17.92 -6.53 -25.62
CA ASN A 449 -18.77 -6.54 -24.42
C ASN A 449 -18.65 -7.86 -23.62
N LEU A 450 -17.50 -8.52 -23.68
CA LEU A 450 -17.22 -9.78 -22.98
C LEU A 450 -16.44 -9.59 -21.68
N GLY A 451 -15.60 -8.55 -21.59
CA GLY A 451 -14.89 -8.20 -20.37
C GLY A 451 -15.75 -7.40 -19.39
N GLN A 452 -15.32 -7.29 -18.13
CA GLN A 452 -16.03 -6.58 -17.06
C GLN A 452 -15.09 -5.91 -16.05
N LEU A 453 -13.77 -6.00 -16.25
CA LEU A 453 -12.80 -5.43 -15.32
C LEU A 453 -12.88 -3.91 -15.31
N ALA A 454 -13.17 -3.36 -14.13
CA ALA A 454 -13.20 -1.93 -13.88
C ALA A 454 -11.96 -1.50 -13.10
N TYR A 455 -11.52 -2.29 -12.11
CA TYR A 455 -10.39 -1.94 -11.25
C TYR A 455 -9.37 -3.06 -11.17
N TRP A 456 -8.11 -2.74 -11.43
CA TRP A 456 -7.01 -3.70 -11.30
C TRP A 456 -5.96 -3.22 -10.31
N LEU A 457 -5.86 -3.91 -9.18
CA LEU A 457 -4.85 -3.68 -8.16
C LEU A 457 -3.69 -4.66 -8.39
N ILE A 458 -2.51 -4.14 -8.69
CA ILE A 458 -1.29 -4.91 -8.89
C ILE A 458 -0.36 -4.64 -7.71
N ASN A 459 -0.45 -5.49 -6.69
CA ASN A 459 0.44 -5.45 -5.54
C ASN A 459 1.78 -6.11 -5.91
N ALA A 460 2.60 -5.37 -6.67
CA ALA A 460 3.91 -5.79 -7.16
C ALA A 460 4.90 -4.62 -7.15
N CYS A 461 6.18 -4.92 -6.91
CA CYS A 461 7.25 -3.92 -6.88
C CYS A 461 7.30 -3.11 -8.18
N GLU A 462 7.35 -1.77 -8.07
CA GLU A 462 7.72 -0.85 -9.17
C GLU A 462 6.91 -0.99 -10.48
N VAL A 463 5.75 -1.64 -10.44
CA VAL A 463 5.01 -2.01 -11.65
C VAL A 463 4.41 -0.81 -12.38
N ILE A 464 4.13 0.27 -11.66
CA ILE A 464 3.66 1.56 -12.19
C ILE A 464 4.75 2.62 -11.99
N PRO A 465 5.82 2.59 -12.80
CA PRO A 465 6.85 3.63 -12.74
C PRO A 465 6.26 4.95 -13.23
N THR A 466 6.92 6.03 -12.83
CA THR A 466 6.51 7.40 -13.11
C THR A 466 7.59 8.12 -13.90
N ARG A 467 7.32 9.35 -14.32
CA ARG A 467 8.26 10.18 -15.08
C ARG A 467 9.65 10.23 -14.44
N ILE A 468 9.71 10.38 -13.11
CA ILE A 468 10.97 10.51 -12.38
C ILE A 468 11.81 9.23 -12.35
N ASP A 469 11.20 8.07 -12.60
CA ASP A 469 11.91 6.80 -12.69
C ASP A 469 12.58 6.61 -14.07
N PHE A 470 12.31 7.52 -15.01
CA PHE A 470 12.87 7.57 -16.36
C PHE A 470 13.64 8.88 -16.61
N ALA A 471 14.19 9.54 -15.59
CA ALA A 471 14.79 10.88 -15.73
C ALA A 471 15.89 11.02 -16.81
N SER A 472 16.50 9.92 -17.25
CA SER A 472 17.49 9.88 -18.35
C SER A 472 16.89 9.63 -19.74
N ASP A 473 15.61 9.27 -19.83
CA ASP A 473 14.88 9.08 -21.07
C ASP A 473 14.54 10.46 -21.69
N PRO A 474 14.62 10.63 -23.03
CA PRO A 474 14.26 11.89 -23.67
C PRO A 474 12.76 12.21 -23.64
N ALA A 475 11.89 11.24 -23.34
CA ALA A 475 10.44 11.40 -23.22
C ALA A 475 9.92 10.63 -21.98
N PRO A 476 10.36 11.00 -20.76
CA PRO A 476 10.13 10.23 -19.55
C PRO A 476 8.65 10.10 -19.19
N LEU A 477 7.84 11.12 -19.50
CA LEU A 477 6.40 11.06 -19.24
C LEU A 477 5.73 10.04 -20.16
N ARG A 478 6.08 10.04 -21.45
CA ARG A 478 5.59 9.05 -22.43
C ARG A 478 6.00 7.65 -22.03
N ARG A 479 7.25 7.47 -21.61
CA ARG A 479 7.75 6.17 -21.15
C ARG A 479 6.92 5.59 -20.00
N ALA A 480 6.41 6.45 -19.12
CA ALA A 480 5.54 6.06 -18.00
C ALA A 480 4.08 5.76 -18.42
N PHE A 481 3.54 6.43 -19.43
CA PHE A 481 2.12 6.27 -19.85
C PHE A 481 1.90 5.28 -21.00
N ASP A 482 2.82 5.20 -21.97
CA ASP A 482 2.66 4.48 -23.23
C ASP A 482 2.24 3.00 -23.04
N PRO A 483 2.80 2.27 -22.07
CA PRO A 483 2.37 0.89 -21.78
C PRO A 483 0.92 0.75 -21.34
N TRP A 484 0.31 1.80 -20.79
CA TRP A 484 -1.02 1.74 -20.19
C TRP A 484 -2.13 2.08 -21.17
N TRP A 485 -1.86 2.85 -22.23
CA TRP A 485 -2.88 3.16 -23.25
C TRP A 485 -3.57 1.92 -23.81
N PRO A 486 -2.86 0.84 -24.20
CA PRO A 486 -3.52 -0.39 -24.66
C PRO A 486 -4.36 -1.07 -23.57
N VAL A 487 -3.92 -1.00 -22.31
CA VAL A 487 -4.61 -1.61 -21.16
C VAL A 487 -6.00 -1.00 -20.97
N PHE A 488 -6.12 0.32 -21.10
CA PHE A 488 -7.39 1.02 -20.89
C PHE A 488 -8.34 1.02 -22.09
N ARG A 489 -7.94 0.49 -23.27
CA ARG A 489 -8.77 0.52 -24.50
C ARG A 489 -10.15 -0.12 -24.32
N GLY A 490 -10.26 -1.10 -23.43
CA GLY A 490 -11.51 -1.82 -23.17
C GLY A 490 -12.45 -1.11 -22.18
N GLY A 491 -12.07 0.06 -21.65
CA GLY A 491 -12.91 0.83 -20.72
C GLY A 491 -12.68 0.51 -19.24
N LEU A 492 -11.46 0.15 -18.86
CA LEU A 492 -11.02 0.04 -17.47
C LEU A 492 -11.13 1.39 -16.74
N HIS A 493 -11.51 1.41 -15.47
CA HIS A 493 -11.64 2.64 -14.66
C HIS A 493 -10.33 3.03 -13.98
N ALA A 494 -9.57 2.08 -13.43
CA ALA A 494 -8.27 2.39 -12.83
C ALA A 494 -7.35 1.16 -12.77
N VAL A 495 -6.04 1.42 -12.85
CA VAL A 495 -4.98 0.51 -12.44
C VAL A 495 -4.29 1.14 -11.23
N LEU A 496 -4.06 0.33 -10.21
CA LEU A 496 -3.43 0.72 -8.97
C LEU A 496 -2.24 -0.19 -8.70
N GLY A 497 -1.16 0.35 -8.19
CA GLY A 497 0.03 -0.43 -7.89
C GLY A 497 1.10 0.43 -7.24
N TRP A 498 2.33 -0.05 -7.33
CA TRP A 498 3.45 0.60 -6.69
C TRP A 498 4.39 1.24 -7.70
N ARG A 499 4.78 2.48 -7.40
CA ARG A 499 5.92 3.14 -8.05
C ARG A 499 7.24 2.59 -7.52
N THR A 500 7.33 2.39 -6.21
CA THR A 500 8.53 1.86 -5.56
C THR A 500 8.23 0.59 -4.78
N SER A 501 9.23 -0.23 -4.47
CA SER A 501 9.06 -1.53 -3.82
C SER A 501 8.22 -1.42 -2.53
N PRO A 502 7.15 -2.23 -2.35
CA PRO A 502 6.45 -2.36 -1.08
C PRO A 502 7.08 -3.41 -0.18
N TYR A 503 6.57 -3.52 1.05
CA TYR A 503 6.70 -4.73 1.85
C TYR A 503 5.49 -5.62 1.60
N PHE A 504 5.69 -6.87 1.20
CA PHE A 504 4.58 -7.80 0.99
C PHE A 504 3.87 -8.24 2.27
N SER A 505 4.41 -7.88 3.44
CA SER A 505 3.74 -8.06 4.76
C SER A 505 3.20 -6.72 5.31
N ASP A 506 2.89 -5.76 4.43
CA ASP A 506 2.14 -4.57 4.80
C ASP A 506 0.63 -4.86 4.92
N ASN A 507 -0.18 -3.84 5.26
CA ASN A 507 -1.64 -3.98 5.32
C ASN A 507 -2.35 -3.16 4.24
N VAL A 508 -1.66 -2.79 3.17
CA VAL A 508 -2.15 -1.77 2.24
C VAL A 508 -3.30 -2.29 1.42
N ALA A 509 -3.18 -3.49 0.84
CA ALA A 509 -4.27 -4.13 0.12
C ALA A 509 -5.48 -4.33 1.04
N VAL A 510 -5.23 -4.87 2.24
CA VAL A 510 -6.25 -5.15 3.26
C VAL A 510 -7.03 -3.89 3.65
N ASN A 511 -6.33 -2.81 3.98
CA ASN A 511 -6.96 -1.54 4.36
C ASN A 511 -7.64 -0.85 3.16
N THR A 512 -7.08 -1.00 1.95
CA THR A 512 -7.72 -0.50 0.73
C THR A 512 -9.07 -1.18 0.50
N ALA A 513 -9.17 -2.50 0.70
CA ALA A 513 -10.44 -3.22 0.65
C ALA A 513 -11.46 -2.68 1.66
N THR A 514 -11.05 -2.46 2.91
CA THR A 514 -11.90 -1.84 3.94
C THR A 514 -12.43 -0.49 3.49
N ALA A 515 -11.55 0.38 2.97
CA ALA A 515 -11.88 1.71 2.48
C ALA A 515 -12.86 1.66 1.28
N MET A 516 -12.61 0.78 0.31
CA MET A 516 -13.50 0.56 -0.84
C MET A 516 -14.89 0.11 -0.40
N ALA A 517 -14.97 -0.83 0.55
CA ALA A 517 -16.22 -1.35 1.06
C ALA A 517 -17.01 -0.35 1.91
N GLN A 518 -16.36 0.75 2.33
CA GLN A 518 -16.96 1.91 2.99
C GLN A 518 -17.34 3.03 2.00
N GLY A 519 -17.23 2.78 0.70
CA GLY A 519 -17.67 3.71 -0.34
C GLY A 519 -16.67 4.81 -0.69
N ARG A 520 -15.41 4.65 -0.32
CA ARG A 520 -14.34 5.56 -0.75
C ARG A 520 -13.97 5.32 -2.22
N PRO A 521 -13.58 6.37 -2.97
CA PRO A 521 -13.05 6.21 -4.33
C PRO A 521 -11.85 5.27 -4.37
N VAL A 522 -11.81 4.35 -5.34
CA VAL A 522 -10.85 3.23 -5.36
C VAL A 522 -9.40 3.74 -5.46
N ALA A 523 -9.15 4.70 -6.35
CA ALA A 523 -7.84 5.32 -6.53
C ALA A 523 -7.37 6.05 -5.26
N SER A 524 -8.28 6.78 -4.61
CA SER A 524 -7.95 7.54 -3.39
C SER A 524 -7.70 6.62 -2.20
N ALA A 525 -8.47 5.54 -2.07
CA ALA A 525 -8.29 4.53 -1.03
C ALA A 525 -6.88 3.92 -1.08
N TRP A 526 -6.44 3.43 -2.24
CA TRP A 526 -5.10 2.86 -2.38
C TRP A 526 -3.97 3.84 -2.03
N LEU A 527 -4.02 5.05 -2.61
CA LEU A 527 -3.03 6.08 -2.37
C LEU A 527 -2.94 6.43 -0.87
N ASP A 528 -4.09 6.59 -0.22
CA ASP A 528 -4.18 7.01 1.18
C ASP A 528 -3.72 5.92 2.16
N GLU A 529 -4.16 4.67 1.96
CA GLU A 529 -3.79 3.56 2.83
C GLU A 529 -2.31 3.20 2.68
N ALA A 530 -1.78 3.23 1.46
CA ALA A 530 -0.36 3.03 1.20
C ALA A 530 0.51 4.11 1.86
N HIS A 531 0.09 5.39 1.77
CA HIS A 531 0.85 6.49 2.36
C HIS A 531 0.84 6.46 3.89
N ASN A 532 -0.28 6.04 4.49
CA ASN A 532 -0.48 6.05 5.93
C ASN A 532 -0.11 4.74 6.63
N ASP A 533 0.36 3.72 5.91
CA ASP A 533 0.78 2.46 6.53
C ASP A 533 2.06 2.70 7.38
N PRO A 534 2.02 2.37 8.69
CA PRO A 534 3.12 2.60 9.61
C PRO A 534 4.42 1.85 9.24
N VAL A 535 4.37 0.80 8.43
CA VAL A 535 5.60 0.10 8.00
C VAL A 535 6.50 1.00 7.14
N TYR A 536 5.93 2.01 6.47
CA TYR A 536 6.66 2.97 5.64
C TYR A 536 7.05 4.25 6.40
N ALA A 537 6.77 4.32 7.71
CA ALA A 537 7.18 5.43 8.56
C ALA A 537 8.71 5.56 8.63
N ASN A 538 9.18 6.80 8.83
CA ASN A 538 10.60 7.17 8.84
C ASN A 538 11.35 6.91 7.51
N ARG A 539 10.60 6.84 6.40
CA ARG A 539 11.14 6.84 5.03
C ARG A 539 12.27 5.82 4.80
N PRO A 540 12.05 4.52 5.06
CA PRO A 540 13.04 3.52 4.71
C PRO A 540 13.29 3.57 3.18
N THR A 541 14.53 3.29 2.80
CA THR A 541 14.99 3.33 1.42
C THR A 541 15.55 1.99 0.98
N TYR A 542 15.59 1.78 -0.33
CA TYR A 542 16.22 0.64 -0.99
C TYR A 542 16.86 1.10 -2.30
N ILE A 543 17.69 0.26 -2.92
CA ILE A 543 18.21 0.54 -4.25
C ILE A 543 17.21 0.03 -5.28
N GLY A 544 16.63 0.93 -6.07
CA GLY A 544 15.64 0.61 -7.10
C GLY A 544 16.15 -0.42 -8.10
N HIS A 545 15.33 -1.41 -8.45
CA HIS A 545 15.81 -2.55 -9.26
C HIS A 545 16.22 -2.13 -10.67
N VAL A 546 15.47 -1.19 -11.27
CA VAL A 546 15.74 -0.67 -12.62
C VAL A 546 16.61 0.57 -12.58
N THR A 547 16.32 1.48 -11.64
CA THR A 547 16.95 2.80 -11.61
C THR A 547 18.37 2.75 -11.03
N GLY A 548 18.69 1.77 -10.19
CA GLY A 548 19.98 1.65 -9.52
C GLY A 548 20.28 2.77 -8.53
N VAL A 549 19.28 3.60 -8.19
CA VAL A 549 19.41 4.71 -7.23
C VAL A 549 18.63 4.42 -5.97
N GLU A 550 18.99 5.11 -4.88
CA GLU A 550 18.25 5.03 -3.62
C GLU A 550 16.84 5.61 -3.79
N GLN A 551 15.83 4.81 -3.49
CA GLN A 551 14.41 5.14 -3.60
C GLN A 551 13.72 4.89 -2.25
N PRO A 552 12.68 5.66 -1.90
CA PRO A 552 11.86 5.34 -0.74
C PRO A 552 11.03 4.08 -0.97
N ILE A 553 10.87 3.24 0.04
CA ILE A 553 9.99 2.07 0.01
C ILE A 553 8.53 2.54 0.16
N GLY A 554 7.60 1.86 -0.53
CA GLY A 554 6.16 2.02 -0.35
C GLY A 554 5.62 3.35 -0.90
N ARG A 555 5.94 3.68 -2.16
CA ARG A 555 5.29 4.79 -2.86
C ARG A 555 4.27 4.24 -3.86
N PRO A 556 2.97 4.43 -3.60
CA PRO A 556 1.93 3.97 -4.52
C PRO A 556 1.84 4.87 -5.74
N ALA A 557 1.29 4.31 -6.82
CA ALA A 557 0.85 5.03 -8.00
C ALA A 557 -0.47 4.46 -8.51
N VAL A 558 -1.24 5.32 -9.17
CA VAL A 558 -2.50 4.95 -9.84
C VAL A 558 -2.53 5.61 -11.20
N ILE A 559 -3.17 4.94 -12.16
CA ILE A 559 -3.50 5.48 -13.48
C ILE A 559 -4.99 5.27 -13.70
N TYR A 560 -5.67 6.27 -14.24
CA TYR A 560 -7.10 6.20 -14.54
C TYR A 560 -7.47 7.17 -15.68
N PRO A 561 -8.56 6.94 -16.44
CA PRO A 561 -9.04 7.91 -17.41
C PRO A 561 -9.44 9.23 -16.77
N CYS A 562 -9.19 10.34 -17.46
CA CYS A 562 -9.51 11.67 -16.92
C CYS A 562 -10.98 11.79 -16.51
N GLY A 563 -11.22 12.37 -15.33
CA GLY A 563 -12.56 12.45 -14.72
C GLY A 563 -13.01 11.20 -13.97
N ARG A 564 -12.22 10.11 -13.93
CA ARG A 564 -12.58 8.85 -13.28
C ARG A 564 -11.87 8.54 -11.96
N GLY A 565 -10.95 9.39 -11.51
CA GLY A 565 -10.25 9.18 -10.22
C GLY A 565 -11.15 9.22 -8.99
N SER A 566 -12.38 9.73 -9.15
CA SER A 566 -13.43 9.76 -8.13
C SER A 566 -14.30 8.50 -8.09
N ASP A 567 -14.07 7.55 -9.00
CA ASP A 567 -14.95 6.40 -9.12
C ASP A 567 -14.83 5.45 -7.91
N LYS A 568 -15.99 4.99 -7.47
CA LYS A 568 -16.21 4.03 -6.38
C LYS A 568 -16.34 2.63 -6.95
N VAL A 569 -16.10 1.64 -6.10
CA VAL A 569 -15.97 0.23 -6.54
C VAL A 569 -17.20 -0.35 -7.27
N TRP A 570 -18.39 0.22 -7.12
CA TRP A 570 -19.60 -0.19 -7.85
C TRP A 570 -19.84 0.53 -9.18
N GLN A 571 -19.04 1.53 -9.52
CA GLN A 571 -19.02 2.13 -10.86
C GLN A 571 -18.19 1.20 -11.75
N VAL A 572 -18.88 0.44 -12.60
CA VAL A 572 -18.33 -0.63 -13.44
C VAL A 572 -18.85 -0.53 -14.88
N GLU A 573 -19.40 0.63 -15.24
CA GLU A 573 -19.93 0.87 -16.57
C GLU A 573 -18.84 0.86 -17.65
N ASN A 574 -19.20 0.56 -18.90
CA ASN A 574 -18.23 0.61 -19.99
C ASN A 574 -17.83 2.07 -20.28
N LEU A 575 -16.55 2.40 -20.08
CA LEU A 575 -16.00 3.73 -20.38
C LEU A 575 -15.67 3.95 -21.86
N GLY A 576 -15.59 2.87 -22.64
CA GLY A 576 -14.99 2.90 -23.97
C GLY A 576 -13.50 3.24 -23.92
N ARG A 577 -12.92 3.52 -25.10
CA ARG A 577 -11.50 3.89 -25.20
C ARG A 577 -11.29 5.28 -24.59
N PRO A 578 -10.33 5.46 -23.66
CA PRO A 578 -10.03 6.78 -23.12
C PRO A 578 -9.37 7.66 -24.16
N THR A 579 -9.62 8.97 -24.08
CA THR A 579 -8.89 9.99 -24.83
C THR A 579 -7.84 10.71 -23.97
N CYS A 580 -7.82 10.42 -22.67
CA CYS A 580 -7.02 11.10 -21.67
C CYS A 580 -6.78 10.15 -20.49
N LEU A 581 -5.54 10.05 -20.03
CA LEU A 581 -5.15 9.33 -18.82
C LEU A 581 -4.53 10.31 -17.81
N GLU A 582 -4.82 10.11 -16.54
CA GLU A 582 -4.11 10.76 -15.44
C GLU A 582 -3.34 9.73 -14.65
N MET A 583 -2.18 10.15 -14.14
CA MET A 583 -1.40 9.43 -13.16
C MET A 583 -1.31 10.25 -11.88
N ARG A 584 -1.48 9.58 -10.74
CA ARG A 584 -1.28 10.15 -9.41
C ARG A 584 -0.40 9.23 -8.60
N TYR A 585 0.57 9.78 -7.88
CA TYR A 585 1.53 8.98 -7.12
C TYR A 585 2.14 9.80 -5.99
N TYR A 586 2.65 9.11 -4.97
CA TYR A 586 3.42 9.78 -3.92
C TYR A 586 4.91 9.82 -4.25
N ASN A 587 5.53 10.97 -3.98
CA ASN A 587 6.98 11.14 -4.05
C ASN A 587 7.53 11.80 -2.79
N ASN A 588 8.77 11.51 -2.44
CA ASN A 588 9.49 12.34 -1.48
C ASN A 588 10.22 13.44 -2.26
N ASP A 589 9.93 14.69 -1.94
CA ASP A 589 10.70 15.84 -2.44
C ASP A 589 12.06 15.96 -1.73
#